data_AF-A0A4S0S6D4-F1
#
_entry.id   AF-A0A4S0S6D4-F1
#
_cell.length_a   1.000
_cell.length_b   1.000
_cell.length_c   1.000
_cell.angle_alpha   90.00
_cell.angle_beta   90.00
_cell.angle_gamma   90.00
#
_symmetry.space_group_name_H-M   'P 1'
#
loop_
_entity.id
_entity.type
_entity.pdbx_description
1 polymer ?
#
loop_
_entity_poly.entity_id
_entity_poly.type
_entity_poly.pdbx_seq_one_letter_code
_entity_poly.pdbx_strand_id
1 'polypeptide(L)' 'MSAIARQAGLASSQLFGWRRNAIKSGAVRPQRDTARLGFVEVTPTASASVEIELGGVVIRAGADINEEQLVRIIRAVRKA' A
#
# COMPACT_ATOMS: atom_id res chain seq x y z
N MET A 1 -23.52 6.57 2.76
CA MET A 1 -23.10 5.38 3.53
C MET A 1 -21.58 5.24 3.36
N SER A 2 -20.78 5.13 4.43
CA SER A 2 -19.30 5.22 4.32
C SER A 2 -18.67 3.87 3.99
N ALA A 3 -17.84 3.81 2.94
CA ALA A 3 -17.12 2.59 2.54
C ALA A 3 -16.16 2.08 3.63
N ILE A 4 -15.48 3.00 4.32
CA ILE A 4 -14.54 2.69 5.42
C ILE A 4 -15.26 1.99 6.59
N ALA A 5 -16.51 2.39 6.87
CA ALA A 5 -17.30 1.79 7.95
C ALA A 5 -17.68 0.32 7.63
N ARG A 6 -18.07 0.02 6.39
CA ARG A 6 -18.39 -1.34 5.94
C ARG A 6 -17.17 -2.25 6.02
N GLN A 7 -16.01 -1.79 5.57
CA GLN A 7 -14.78 -2.58 5.57
C GLN A 7 -14.30 -2.92 6.99
N ALA A 8 -14.54 -2.03 7.96
CA ALA A 8 -14.21 -2.24 9.36
C ALA A 8 -15.31 -2.99 10.15
N GLY A 9 -16.43 -3.37 9.52
CA GLY A 9 -17.57 -3.98 10.22
C GLY A 9 -18.30 -3.04 11.20
N LEU A 10 -18.12 -1.73 11.05
CA LEU A 10 -18.65 -0.70 11.96
C LEU A 10 -19.87 0.00 11.38
N ALA A 11 -20.80 0.41 12.25
CA ALA A 11 -21.91 1.25 11.84
C ALA A 11 -21.41 2.67 11.51
N SER A 12 -21.90 3.26 10.41
CA SER A 12 -21.50 4.62 10.00
C SER A 12 -21.71 5.67 11.11
N SER A 13 -22.75 5.50 11.94
CA SER A 13 -23.06 6.37 13.09
C SER A 13 -21.97 6.38 14.17
N GLN A 14 -21.30 5.25 14.41
CA GLN A 14 -20.21 5.14 15.39
C GLN A 14 -18.98 5.92 14.92
N LEU A 15 -18.66 5.83 13.63
CA LEU A 15 -17.54 6.56 13.02
C LEU A 15 -17.73 8.09 13.08
N PHE A 16 -18.96 8.57 12.89
CA PHE A 16 -19.30 10.00 13.08
C PHE A 16 -19.30 10.42 14.55
N GLY A 17 -19.61 9.51 15.48
CA GLY A 17 -19.48 9.73 16.92
C GLY A 17 -18.01 9.94 17.32
N TRP A 18 -17.13 9.03 16.92
CA TRP A 18 -15.69 9.11 17.20
C TRP A 18 -15.04 10.32 16.57
N ARG A 19 -15.38 10.65 15.32
CA ARG A 19 -14.87 11.86 14.65
C ARG A 19 -15.23 13.13 15.43
N ARG A 20 -16.47 13.24 15.92
CA ARG A 20 -16.90 14.40 16.72
C ARG A 20 -16.16 14.46 18.06
N ASN A 21 -15.98 13.32 18.73
CA ASN A 21 -15.27 13.26 20.00
C ASN A 21 -13.79 13.62 19.85
N ALA A 22 -13.12 13.13 18.81
CA ALA A 22 -11.72 13.43 18.53
C ALA A 22 -11.47 14.90 18.17
N ILE A 23 -12.44 15.56 17.50
CA ILE A 23 -12.39 17.00 17.25
C ILE A 23 -12.63 17.79 18.54
N LYS A 24 -13.62 17.39 19.34
CA LYS A 24 -13.94 18.06 20.62
C LYS A 24 -12.83 17.94 21.65
N SER A 25 -12.13 16.80 21.70
CA SER A 25 -10.99 16.60 22.60
C SER A 25 -9.70 17.30 22.12
N GLY A 26 -9.73 17.91 20.92
CA GLY A 26 -8.55 18.52 20.31
C GLY A 26 -7.53 17.51 19.79
N ALA A 27 -7.79 16.20 19.91
CA ALA A 27 -6.92 15.14 19.40
C ALA A 27 -6.74 15.22 17.87
N VAL A 28 -7.70 15.79 17.15
CA VAL A 28 -7.63 16.03 15.72
C VAL A 28 -8.18 17.42 15.39
N ARG A 29 -7.44 18.21 14.61
CA ARG A 29 -7.94 19.47 14.05
C ARG A 29 -8.57 19.21 12.67
N PRO A 30 -9.80 19.67 12.40
CA PRO A 30 -10.40 19.52 11.09
C PRO A 30 -9.64 20.37 10.08
N GLN A 31 -8.97 19.71 9.13
CA GLN A 31 -8.24 20.36 8.06
C GLN A 31 -9.24 20.89 7.03
N ARG A 32 -9.31 22.21 6.87
CA ARG A 32 -10.27 22.88 5.98
C ARG A 32 -9.74 23.05 4.56
N ASP A 33 -8.42 23.00 4.38
CA ASP A 33 -7.74 23.35 3.12
C ASP A 33 -6.94 22.18 2.53
N THR A 34 -7.56 21.02 2.38
CA THR A 34 -7.04 20.06 1.40
C THR A 34 -7.66 20.45 0.06
N ALA A 35 -6.86 21.05 -0.83
CA ALA A 35 -7.15 21.00 -2.27
C ALA A 35 -7.65 19.59 -2.57
N ARG A 36 -8.85 19.44 -3.15
CA ARG A 36 -9.49 18.14 -3.35
C ARG A 36 -8.51 17.21 -4.05
N LEU A 37 -7.82 16.37 -3.29
CA LEU A 37 -7.02 15.30 -3.85
C LEU A 37 -8.04 14.32 -4.41
N GLY A 38 -8.20 14.34 -5.73
CA GLY A 38 -9.02 13.38 -6.43
C GLY A 38 -8.49 11.98 -6.13
N PHE A 39 -9.40 11.01 -6.06
CA PHE A 39 -9.00 9.61 -6.07
C PHE A 39 -8.35 9.34 -7.42
N VAL A 40 -7.04 9.07 -7.42
CA VAL A 40 -6.35 8.50 -8.58
C VAL A 40 -6.59 7.00 -8.51
N GLU A 41 -7.32 6.48 -9.49
CA GLU A 41 -7.39 5.05 -9.71
C GLU A 41 -5.99 4.59 -10.15
N VAL A 42 -5.27 3.93 -9.24
CA VAL A 42 -4.01 3.26 -9.56
C VAL A 42 -4.39 1.91 -10.13
N THR A 43 -4.51 1.81 -11.44
CA THR A 43 -4.57 0.52 -12.11
C THR A 43 -3.25 -0.19 -11.84
N PRO A 44 -3.22 -1.34 -11.15
CA PRO A 44 -2.01 -2.12 -11.07
C PRO A 44 -1.70 -2.57 -12.50
N THR A 45 -0.65 -2.02 -13.09
CA THR A 45 -0.06 -2.61 -14.29
C THR A 45 0.37 -4.01 -13.88
N ALA A 46 -0.34 -5.03 -14.39
CA ALA A 46 0.08 -6.41 -14.30
C ALA A 46 1.44 -6.53 -14.99
N SER A 47 2.50 -6.29 -14.21
CA SER A 47 3.88 -6.39 -14.63
C SER A 47 4.21 -7.86 -14.45
N ALA A 48 4.44 -8.56 -15.55
CA ALA A 48 4.94 -9.92 -15.53
C ALA A 48 6.25 -9.90 -14.73
N SER A 49 6.18 -10.36 -13.50
CA SER A 49 7.29 -10.39 -12.57
C SER A 49 7.32 -11.75 -11.89
N VAL A 50 8.53 -12.20 -11.58
CA VAL A 50 8.77 -13.46 -10.88
C VAL A 50 9.38 -13.16 -9.52
N GLU A 51 8.93 -13.88 -8.50
CA GLU A 51 9.47 -13.83 -7.15
C GLU A 51 10.21 -15.14 -6.87
N ILE A 52 11.46 -15.03 -6.43
CA ILE A 52 12.35 -16.16 -6.16
C ILE A 52 12.85 -16.03 -4.73
N GLU A 53 12.60 -17.05 -3.91
CA GLU A 53 13.22 -17.17 -2.59
C GLU A 53 14.54 -17.93 -2.70
N LEU A 54 15.61 -17.34 -2.15
CA LEU A 54 16.95 -17.94 -2.11
C LEU A 54 17.58 -17.70 -0.74
N GLY A 55 17.60 -18.74 0.11
CA GLY A 55 18.28 -18.67 1.41
C GLY A 55 17.76 -17.58 2.34
N GLY A 56 16.45 -17.30 2.32
CA GLY A 56 15.82 -16.22 3.10
C GLY A 56 15.89 -14.84 2.43
N VAL A 57 16.51 -14.73 1.26
CA VAL A 57 16.49 -13.51 0.44
C VAL A 57 15.40 -13.65 -0.63
N VAL A 58 14.57 -12.62 -0.78
CA VAL A 58 13.54 -12.53 -1.82
C VAL A 58 14.05 -11.70 -2.98
N ILE A 59 14.12 -12.29 -4.17
CA ILE A 59 14.47 -11.62 -5.42
C ILE A 59 13.19 -11.41 -6.23
N ARG A 60 12.89 -10.16 -6.58
CA ARG A 60 11.77 -9.79 -7.46
C ARG A 60 12.30 -9.28 -8.78
N ALA A 61 12.02 -10.01 -9.86
CA ALA A 61 12.48 -9.66 -11.20
C ALA A 61 11.28 -9.30 -12.08
N GLY A 62 11.30 -8.09 -12.64
CA GLY A 62 10.34 -7.65 -13.65
C GLY A 62 10.72 -8.13 -15.05
N ALA A 63 9.79 -7.98 -16.01
CA ALA A 63 9.99 -8.32 -17.42
C ALA A 63 11.11 -7.52 -18.12
N ASP A 64 11.59 -6.45 -17.50
CA ASP A 64 12.70 -5.61 -17.95
C ASP A 64 14.08 -6.19 -17.65
N ILE A 65 14.17 -7.23 -16.81
CA ILE A 65 15.43 -7.90 -16.46
C ILE A 65 15.72 -9.02 -17.44
N ASN A 66 16.89 -8.97 -18.07
CA ASN A 66 17.36 -10.07 -18.92
C ASN A 66 18.01 -11.20 -18.11
N GLU A 67 18.22 -12.34 -18.76
CA GLU A 67 18.78 -13.54 -18.13
C GLU A 67 20.18 -13.28 -17.54
N GLU A 68 21.07 -12.58 -18.25
CA GLU A 68 22.43 -12.35 -17.75
C GLU A 68 22.44 -11.51 -16.47
N GLN A 69 21.56 -10.50 -16.39
CA GLN A 69 21.38 -9.68 -15.19
C GLN A 69 20.84 -10.52 -14.04
N LEU A 70 19.80 -11.33 -14.28
CA LEU A 70 19.20 -12.18 -13.25
C LEU A 70 20.21 -13.20 -12.70
N VAL A 71 20.98 -13.85 -13.57
CA VAL A 71 22.03 -14.80 -13.17
C VAL A 71 23.11 -14.11 -12.34
N ARG A 72 23.53 -12.90 -12.70
CA ARG A 72 24.50 -12.13 -11.91
C ARG A 72 23.98 -11.81 -10.51
N ILE A 73 22.70 -11.39 -10.40
CA ILE A 73 22.05 -11.10 -9.13
C ILE A 73 21.99 -12.37 -8.26
N ILE A 74 21.52 -13.49 -8.81
CA ILE A 74 21.42 -14.76 -8.08
C ILE A 74 22.79 -15.21 -7.57
N ARG A 75 23.84 -15.10 -8.39
CA ARG A 75 25.21 -15.44 -7.98
C ARG A 75 25.74 -14.50 -6.89
N ALA A 76 25.40 -13.22 -6.94
CA ALA A 76 25.81 -12.27 -5.92
C ALA A 76 25.12 -12.57 -4.58
N VAL A 77 23.82 -12.82 -4.60
CA VAL A 77 23.05 -13.21 -3.40
C VAL A 77 23.60 -14.48 -2.77
N ARG A 78 24.00 -15.48 -3.59
CA ARG A 78 24.59 -16.72 -3.09
C ARG A 78 25.94 -16.56 -2.40
N LYS A 79 26.64 -15.43 -2.63
CA LYS A 79 27.97 -15.15 -2.05
C LYS A 79 27.92 -14.30 -0.79
N ALA A 80 26.75 -13.75 -0.46
CA ALA A 80 26.51 -13.02 0.79
C ALA A 80 26.30 -14.03 1.94
#